data_AF-A0A538T2F0-F1
#
_entry.id   AF-A0A538T2F0-F1
#
_cell.length_a   1.000
_cell.length_b   1.000
_cell.length_c   1.000
_cell.angle_alpha   90.00
_cell.angle_beta   90.00
_cell.angle_gamma   90.00
#
_symmetry.space_group_name_H-M   'P 1'
#
loop_
_entity.id
_entity.type
_entity.pdbx_description
1 polymer ?
#
loop_
_entity_poly.entity_id
_entity_poly.type
_entity_poly.pdbx_seq_one_letter_code
_entity_poly.pdbx_strand_id
1 'polypeptide(L)'
;MSDKSYIRLATDLAAIANPSRENVGYFFINNFLLSRIDSDMPSDLKEYDEDVNVYTASLLAGVVTGQHDLLSAELISTRDADVFARVQETKNQRLRYRVYKANADFLYVSLGIFGESSLAGDVPETDDDAQARFTGRGKSYYQFASAYAERLFGRGAAIAEVMDKLSRNFEAYTRVMIWMSGEYLHLMNQISSGEMYHLEQDTQGHFEKSHKTNSWDALLDGYVEWRQTHSKESLRGLARAARELRRVDPSFSLKAFRERWSLSKRDDELRRLSA
;
A
#
# COMPACT_ATOMS: atom_id res chain seq x y z
N MET A 1 -9.46 -24.97 -39.25
CA MET A 1 -10.87 -24.81 -38.83
C MET A 1 -10.99 -25.32 -37.39
N SER A 2 -10.84 -24.45 -36.39
CA SER A 2 -10.97 -24.81 -34.96
C SER A 2 -11.46 -23.60 -34.14
N ASP A 3 -12.52 -22.96 -34.61
CA ASP A 3 -12.98 -21.66 -34.09
C ASP A 3 -14.34 -21.77 -33.36
N LYS A 4 -14.79 -23.01 -33.06
CA LYS A 4 -16.11 -23.27 -32.46
C LYS A 4 -16.07 -23.92 -31.08
N SER A 5 -14.87 -24.20 -30.54
CA SER A 5 -14.72 -24.88 -29.25
C SER A 5 -14.73 -23.92 -28.05
N TYR A 6 -14.11 -22.74 -28.18
CA TYR A 6 -13.99 -21.77 -27.07
C TYR A 6 -15.32 -21.04 -26.79
N ILE A 7 -16.09 -20.73 -27.83
CA ILE A 7 -17.40 -20.07 -27.68
C ILE A 7 -18.40 -20.97 -26.95
N ARG A 8 -18.33 -22.30 -27.13
CA ARG A 8 -19.20 -23.25 -26.41
C ARG A 8 -18.88 -23.34 -24.92
N LEU A 9 -17.60 -23.31 -24.54
CA LEU A 9 -17.19 -23.24 -23.13
C LEU A 9 -17.70 -21.97 -22.43
N ALA A 10 -17.64 -20.82 -23.11
CA ALA A 10 -18.18 -19.56 -22.59
C ALA A 10 -19.71 -19.58 -22.44
N THR A 11 -20.42 -20.28 -23.34
CA THR A 11 -21.89 -20.35 -23.32
C THR A 11 -22.41 -21.34 -22.28
N ASP A 12 -21.70 -22.45 -22.04
CA ASP A 12 -22.08 -23.46 -21.04
C ASP A 12 -21.86 -22.98 -19.60
N LEU A 13 -20.92 -22.04 -19.36
CA LEU A 13 -20.74 -21.37 -18.06
C LEU A 13 -21.92 -20.46 -17.70
N ALA A 14 -22.59 -19.87 -18.69
CA ALA A 14 -23.77 -19.03 -18.48
C ALA A 14 -25.04 -19.83 -18.10
N ALA A 15 -25.04 -21.14 -18.30
CA ALA A 15 -26.21 -22.01 -18.09
C ALA A 15 -26.23 -22.72 -16.73
N ILE A 16 -25.18 -22.63 -15.92
CA ILE A 16 -25.17 -23.17 -14.54
C ILE A 16 -25.81 -22.14 -13.62
N ALA A 17 -27.13 -22.12 -13.64
CA ALA A 17 -27.97 -21.25 -12.84
C ALA A 17 -27.89 -21.62 -11.34
N ASN A 18 -27.12 -20.83 -10.60
CA ASN A 18 -27.54 -20.22 -9.34
C ASN A 18 -26.73 -18.91 -9.23
N PRO A 19 -27.34 -17.70 -9.16
CA PRO A 19 -26.60 -16.44 -9.03
C PRO A 19 -26.11 -16.29 -7.57
N SER A 20 -25.46 -17.32 -7.04
CA SER A 20 -24.57 -17.17 -5.90
C SER A 20 -23.45 -16.26 -6.37
N ARG A 21 -23.45 -15.01 -5.88
CA ARG A 21 -22.37 -14.01 -6.03
C ARG A 21 -21.08 -14.70 -6.46
N GLU A 22 -20.64 -14.44 -7.68
CA GLU A 22 -19.35 -14.93 -8.16
C GLU A 22 -18.32 -14.67 -7.05
N ASN A 23 -17.59 -15.71 -6.64
CA ASN A 23 -16.59 -15.55 -5.60
C ASN A 23 -15.58 -14.52 -6.13
N VAL A 24 -15.40 -13.43 -5.39
CA VAL A 24 -14.64 -12.25 -5.84
C VAL A 24 -13.22 -12.63 -6.29
N GLY A 25 -12.61 -13.67 -5.68
CA GLY A 25 -11.32 -14.20 -6.13
C GLY A 25 -11.36 -14.85 -7.52
N TYR A 26 -12.43 -15.60 -7.83
CA TYR A 26 -12.64 -16.18 -9.16
C TYR A 26 -12.90 -15.11 -10.23
N PHE A 27 -13.63 -14.06 -9.87
CA PHE A 27 -13.80 -12.91 -10.75
C PHE A 27 -12.43 -12.28 -11.10
N PHE A 28 -11.60 -11.98 -10.11
CA PHE A 28 -10.31 -11.35 -10.36
C PHE A 28 -9.31 -12.25 -11.09
N ILE A 29 -9.26 -13.56 -10.79
CA ILE A 29 -8.35 -14.46 -11.52
C ILE A 29 -8.73 -14.55 -13.00
N ASN A 30 -10.02 -14.66 -13.32
CA ASN A 30 -10.49 -14.74 -14.70
C ASN A 30 -10.14 -13.46 -15.49
N ASN A 31 -10.46 -12.29 -14.93
CA ASN A 31 -10.20 -11.02 -15.59
C ASN A 31 -8.69 -10.74 -15.72
N PHE A 32 -7.89 -11.13 -14.73
CA PHE A 32 -6.44 -10.98 -14.82
C PHE A 32 -5.87 -11.87 -15.93
N LEU A 33 -6.25 -13.14 -15.99
CA LEU A 33 -5.79 -14.07 -17.03
C LEU A 33 -6.20 -13.65 -18.44
N LEU A 34 -7.43 -13.15 -18.61
CA LEU A 34 -7.87 -12.59 -19.90
C LEU A 34 -7.04 -11.37 -20.28
N SER A 35 -6.83 -10.45 -19.34
CA SER A 35 -6.02 -9.25 -19.57
C SER A 35 -4.58 -9.59 -19.96
N ARG A 36 -4.02 -10.65 -19.38
CA ARG A 36 -2.69 -11.16 -19.76
C ARG A 36 -2.62 -11.61 -21.21
N ILE A 37 -3.64 -12.32 -21.68
CA ILE A 37 -3.70 -12.79 -23.07
C ILE A 37 -3.81 -11.59 -24.01
N ASP A 38 -4.71 -10.66 -23.72
CA ASP A 38 -4.99 -9.52 -24.58
C ASP A 38 -3.86 -8.48 -24.59
N SER A 39 -3.08 -8.39 -23.50
CA SER A 39 -1.93 -7.50 -23.40
C SER A 39 -0.62 -8.14 -23.88
N ASP A 40 -0.67 -9.25 -24.62
CA ASP A 40 0.48 -10.02 -25.14
C ASP A 40 1.48 -10.43 -24.03
N MET A 41 0.96 -10.75 -22.84
CA MET A 41 1.72 -11.26 -21.70
C MET A 41 1.07 -12.50 -21.08
N PRO A 42 0.82 -13.57 -21.85
CA PRO A 42 0.25 -14.81 -21.33
C PRO A 42 1.12 -15.38 -20.21
N SER A 43 0.50 -16.10 -19.27
CA SER A 43 1.21 -16.79 -18.19
C SER A 43 2.19 -17.83 -18.72
N ASP A 44 3.24 -18.05 -17.94
CA ASP A 44 4.28 -19.05 -18.20
C ASP A 44 5.07 -18.85 -19.52
N LEU A 45 4.93 -17.70 -20.18
CA LEU A 45 5.63 -17.43 -21.43
C LEU A 45 7.15 -17.27 -21.25
N LYS A 46 7.57 -16.54 -20.19
CA LYS A 46 8.98 -16.25 -19.89
C LYS A 46 9.48 -16.98 -18.64
N GLU A 47 8.61 -17.13 -17.65
CA GLU A 47 8.85 -17.85 -16.41
C GLU A 47 7.53 -18.37 -15.86
N TYR A 48 7.58 -19.43 -15.05
CA TYR A 48 6.39 -19.94 -14.37
C TYR A 48 5.88 -18.92 -13.35
N ASP A 49 4.67 -18.39 -13.56
CA ASP A 49 4.13 -17.27 -12.79
C ASP A 49 2.65 -17.40 -12.41
N GLU A 50 2.12 -18.62 -12.43
CA GLU A 50 0.77 -18.93 -11.95
C GLU A 50 0.52 -18.48 -10.50
N ASP A 51 1.55 -18.57 -9.66
CA ASP A 51 1.52 -18.12 -8.27
C ASP A 51 1.34 -16.60 -8.14
N VAL A 52 1.91 -15.82 -9.07
CA VAL A 52 1.67 -14.38 -9.17
C VAL A 52 0.22 -14.10 -9.55
N ASN A 53 -0.37 -14.86 -10.46
CA ASN A 53 -1.78 -14.68 -10.84
C ASN A 53 -2.70 -14.89 -9.62
N VAL A 54 -2.49 -15.98 -8.87
CA VAL A 54 -3.27 -16.31 -7.67
C VAL A 54 -3.08 -15.23 -6.60
N TYR A 55 -1.84 -14.76 -6.43
CA TYR A 55 -1.53 -13.68 -5.51
C TYR A 55 -2.25 -12.39 -5.87
N THR A 56 -2.14 -11.92 -7.12
CA THR A 56 -2.77 -10.69 -7.61
C THR A 56 -4.29 -10.77 -7.51
N ALA A 57 -4.90 -11.90 -7.87
CA ALA A 57 -6.34 -12.08 -7.72
C ALA A 57 -6.79 -12.04 -6.25
N SER A 58 -6.03 -12.68 -5.36
CA SER A 58 -6.32 -12.66 -3.91
C SER A 58 -6.16 -11.25 -3.34
N LEU A 59 -5.12 -10.54 -3.77
CA LEU A 59 -4.82 -9.16 -3.38
C LEU A 59 -5.99 -8.23 -3.73
N LEU A 60 -6.43 -8.26 -4.98
CA LEU A 60 -7.54 -7.43 -5.46
C LEU A 60 -8.87 -7.81 -4.80
N ALA A 61 -9.12 -9.11 -4.63
CA ALA A 61 -10.30 -9.57 -3.93
C ALA A 61 -10.36 -9.02 -2.50
N GLY A 62 -9.25 -9.11 -1.76
CA GLY A 62 -9.23 -8.61 -0.39
C GLY A 62 -9.23 -7.09 -0.28
N VAL A 63 -8.79 -6.33 -1.31
CA VAL A 63 -9.04 -4.88 -1.41
C VAL A 63 -10.55 -4.62 -1.48
N VAL A 64 -11.26 -5.28 -2.40
CA VAL A 64 -12.71 -5.09 -2.58
C VAL A 64 -13.53 -5.54 -1.38
N THR A 65 -13.15 -6.65 -0.73
CA THR A 65 -13.88 -7.17 0.42
C THR A 65 -13.49 -6.53 1.75
N GLY A 66 -12.53 -5.59 1.76
CA GLY A 66 -12.01 -4.96 2.98
C GLY A 66 -11.31 -5.95 3.94
N GLN A 67 -10.87 -7.10 3.44
CA GLN A 67 -10.27 -8.18 4.26
C GLN A 67 -8.75 -8.08 4.34
N HIS A 68 -8.14 -7.13 3.64
CA HIS A 68 -6.71 -6.94 3.65
C HIS A 68 -6.27 -5.71 4.45
N ASP A 69 -5.19 -5.89 5.23
CA ASP A 69 -4.36 -4.83 5.82
C ASP A 69 -3.71 -3.90 4.77
N LEU A 70 -4.06 -4.03 3.49
CA LEU A 70 -3.52 -3.30 2.33
C LEU A 70 -3.78 -1.81 2.33
N LEU A 71 -4.60 -1.33 3.27
CA LEU A 71 -4.85 0.07 3.52
C LEU A 71 -4.68 0.40 5.00
N SER A 72 -4.03 -0.48 5.77
CA SER A 72 -3.75 -0.20 7.18
C SER A 72 -2.74 0.95 7.27
N ALA A 73 -3.21 2.08 7.76
CA ALA A 73 -2.38 3.27 8.04
C ALA A 73 -1.20 2.94 8.98
N GLU A 74 -1.27 1.84 9.73
CA GLU A 74 -0.19 1.37 10.60
C GLU A 74 1.02 0.81 9.82
N LEU A 75 0.83 0.38 8.57
CA LEU A 75 1.88 -0.24 7.75
C LEU A 75 2.29 0.63 6.57
N ILE A 76 1.36 1.37 5.98
CA ILE A 76 1.58 2.12 4.74
C ILE A 76 2.03 3.54 5.03
N SER A 77 3.01 4.01 4.25
CA SER A 77 3.52 5.37 4.32
C SER A 77 3.69 5.94 2.93
N THR A 78 3.34 7.21 2.75
CA THR A 78 3.49 7.90 1.46
C THR A 78 4.96 8.16 1.10
N ARG A 79 5.86 8.22 2.10
CA ARG A 79 7.28 8.56 1.94
C ARG A 79 8.21 7.39 2.26
N ASP A 80 9.25 7.24 1.45
CA ASP A 80 10.30 6.23 1.66
C ASP A 80 11.00 6.36 3.00
N ALA A 81 11.29 7.59 3.42
CA ALA A 81 11.97 7.85 4.69
C ALA A 81 11.21 7.25 5.88
N ASP A 82 9.87 7.28 5.84
CA ASP A 82 9.03 6.80 6.93
C ASP A 82 8.94 5.27 6.92
N VAL A 83 8.88 4.65 5.73
CA VAL A 83 8.98 3.19 5.56
C VAL A 83 10.31 2.69 6.13
N PHE A 84 11.42 3.32 5.73
CA PHE A 84 12.75 2.94 6.22
C PHE A 84 12.91 3.18 7.72
N ALA A 85 12.44 4.32 8.25
CA ALA A 85 12.48 4.60 9.68
C ALA A 85 11.73 3.52 10.47
N ARG A 86 10.51 3.17 10.06
CA ARG A 86 9.69 2.14 10.71
C ARG A 86 10.38 0.77 10.72
N VAL A 87 11.00 0.38 9.60
CA VAL A 87 11.77 -0.87 9.50
C VAL A 87 13.01 -0.86 10.41
N GLN A 88 13.71 0.26 10.52
CA GLN A 88 14.90 0.40 11.36
C GLN A 88 14.57 0.40 12.86
N GLU A 89 13.42 0.95 13.23
CA GLU A 89 12.96 1.05 14.62
C GLU A 89 12.57 -0.31 15.22
N THR A 90 12.14 -1.26 14.39
CA THR A 90 11.78 -2.60 14.85
C THR A 90 12.90 -3.62 14.63
N LYS A 91 13.11 -4.51 15.61
CA LYS A 91 13.97 -5.70 15.45
C LYS A 91 13.19 -6.91 14.93
N ASN A 92 11.85 -6.84 14.91
CA ASN A 92 10.99 -7.94 14.53
C ASN A 92 11.00 -8.13 13.01
N GLN A 93 11.62 -9.23 12.55
CA GLN A 93 11.73 -9.57 11.13
C GLN A 93 10.36 -9.71 10.45
N ARG A 94 9.35 -10.25 11.16
CA ARG A 94 7.98 -10.38 10.63
C ARG A 94 7.35 -9.02 10.38
N LEU A 95 7.60 -8.04 11.27
CA LEU A 95 7.08 -6.69 11.08
C LEU A 95 7.78 -5.98 9.91
N ARG A 96 9.11 -6.15 9.76
CA ARG A 96 9.85 -5.61 8.61
C ARG A 96 9.32 -6.15 7.28
N TYR A 97 9.09 -7.46 7.23
CA TYR A 97 8.45 -8.11 6.08
C TYR A 97 7.07 -7.50 5.79
N ARG A 98 6.19 -7.40 6.80
CA ARG A 98 4.84 -6.84 6.64
C ARG A 98 4.86 -5.40 6.16
N VAL A 99 5.76 -4.55 6.68
CA VAL A 99 5.87 -3.14 6.26
C VAL A 99 6.28 -3.05 4.78
N TYR A 100 7.33 -3.74 4.36
CA TYR A 100 7.74 -3.71 2.94
C TYR A 100 6.68 -4.29 2.02
N LYS A 101 6.10 -5.45 2.38
CA LYS A 101 5.04 -6.08 1.60
C LYS A 101 3.83 -5.15 1.44
N ALA A 102 3.32 -4.57 2.53
CA ALA A 102 2.15 -3.71 2.47
C ALA A 102 2.37 -2.46 1.61
N ASN A 103 3.55 -1.83 1.69
CA ASN A 103 3.85 -0.68 0.85
C ASN A 103 4.08 -1.08 -0.62
N ALA A 104 4.66 -2.25 -0.89
CA ALA A 104 4.81 -2.76 -2.25
C ALA A 104 3.45 -3.08 -2.89
N ASP A 105 2.59 -3.81 -2.14
CA ASP A 105 1.25 -4.17 -2.59
C ASP A 105 0.40 -2.92 -2.83
N PHE A 106 0.48 -1.91 -1.95
CA PHE A 106 -0.19 -0.62 -2.15
C PHE A 106 0.23 0.03 -3.48
N LEU A 107 1.54 0.16 -3.72
CA LEU A 107 2.03 0.74 -4.97
C LEU A 107 1.62 -0.09 -6.20
N TYR A 108 1.64 -1.41 -6.08
CA TYR A 108 1.26 -2.32 -7.16
C TYR A 108 -0.22 -2.17 -7.55
N VAL A 109 -1.12 -2.12 -6.55
CA VAL A 109 -2.54 -1.89 -6.78
C VAL A 109 -2.80 -0.48 -7.29
N SER A 110 -2.22 0.54 -6.67
CA SER A 110 -2.47 1.93 -7.05
C SER A 110 -2.03 2.23 -8.48
N LEU A 111 -0.80 1.82 -8.85
CA LEU A 111 -0.31 1.98 -10.22
C LEU A 111 -1.08 1.10 -11.22
N GLY A 112 -1.45 -0.12 -10.81
CA GLY A 112 -2.10 -1.08 -11.69
C GLY A 112 -3.58 -0.81 -11.93
N ILE A 113 -4.33 -0.28 -10.96
CA ILE A 113 -5.79 -0.08 -11.09
C ILE A 113 -6.15 1.36 -11.39
N PHE A 114 -5.58 2.30 -10.65
CA PHE A 114 -6.00 3.71 -10.65
C PHE A 114 -5.11 4.61 -11.53
N GLY A 115 -3.97 4.10 -11.98
CA GLY A 115 -3.04 4.86 -12.80
C GLY A 115 -2.37 6.02 -12.06
N GLU A 116 -1.60 6.81 -12.80
CA GLU A 116 -0.62 7.78 -12.29
C GLU A 116 -1.24 8.97 -11.54
N SER A 117 -2.41 9.44 -11.98
CA SER A 117 -3.11 10.59 -11.37
C SER A 117 -3.43 10.38 -9.89
N SER A 118 -3.62 9.13 -9.47
CA SER A 118 -4.02 8.78 -8.10
C SER A 118 -2.91 8.84 -7.06
N LEU A 119 -1.65 8.95 -7.49
CA LEU A 119 -0.47 8.98 -6.60
C LEU A 119 0.28 10.32 -6.63
N ALA A 120 0.01 11.16 -7.62
CA ALA A 120 0.56 12.50 -7.72
C ALA A 120 -0.20 13.44 -6.77
N GLY A 121 0.48 14.00 -5.77
CA GLY A 121 -0.04 15.16 -5.04
C GLY A 121 -0.06 16.42 -5.92
N ASP A 122 -0.58 17.52 -5.40
CA ASP A 122 -0.78 18.86 -6.02
C ASP A 122 0.47 19.53 -6.67
N VAL A 123 1.60 18.85 -6.82
CA VAL A 123 2.86 19.39 -7.34
C VAL A 123 3.05 19.01 -8.81
N PRO A 124 3.37 19.96 -9.71
CA PRO A 124 3.63 19.67 -11.11
C PRO A 124 5.01 19.04 -11.28
N GLU A 125 5.14 17.75 -10.99
CA GLU A 125 6.21 16.92 -11.56
C GLU A 125 5.78 16.50 -12.98
N THR A 126 6.73 16.42 -13.91
CA THR A 126 6.45 15.76 -15.20
C THR A 126 6.10 14.31 -14.92
N ASP A 127 4.93 13.88 -15.40
CA ASP A 127 4.27 12.60 -15.12
C ASP A 127 5.25 11.40 -15.18
N ASP A 128 6.11 11.38 -16.20
CA ASP A 128 7.12 10.34 -16.45
C ASP A 128 8.13 10.16 -15.29
N ASP A 129 8.57 11.24 -14.64
CA ASP A 129 9.56 11.19 -13.56
C ASP A 129 8.94 10.66 -12.26
N ALA A 130 7.69 11.01 -11.99
CA ALA A 130 6.93 10.50 -10.85
C ALA A 130 6.62 9.00 -11.03
N GLN A 131 6.22 8.60 -12.24
CA GLN A 131 5.93 7.21 -12.61
C GLN A 131 7.16 6.31 -12.41
N ALA A 132 8.32 6.71 -12.93
CA ALA A 132 9.56 5.96 -12.78
C ALA A 132 9.96 5.80 -11.30
N ARG A 133 9.70 6.81 -10.46
CA ARG A 133 9.94 6.77 -9.03
C ARG A 133 9.02 5.78 -8.33
N PHE A 134 7.70 5.87 -8.51
CA PHE A 134 6.75 4.95 -7.84
C PHE A 134 6.96 3.50 -8.28
N THR A 135 7.24 3.29 -9.56
CA THR A 135 7.61 1.98 -10.10
C THR A 135 8.89 1.45 -9.44
N GLY A 136 9.95 2.27 -9.37
CA GLY A 136 11.20 1.90 -8.71
C GLY A 136 11.02 1.59 -7.21
N ARG A 137 10.14 2.32 -6.53
CA ARG A 137 9.77 2.07 -5.12
C ARG A 137 9.07 0.73 -4.95
N GLY A 138 8.05 0.45 -5.77
CA GLY A 138 7.31 -0.82 -5.75
C GLY A 138 8.22 -2.02 -5.94
N LYS A 139 9.12 -1.95 -6.95
CA LYS A 139 10.18 -2.94 -7.16
C LYS A 139 11.04 -3.15 -5.93
N SER A 140 11.62 -2.08 -5.40
CA SER A 140 12.54 -2.14 -4.27
C SER A 140 11.87 -2.74 -3.04
N TYR A 141 10.62 -2.38 -2.77
CA TYR A 141 9.87 -2.90 -1.63
C TYR A 141 9.53 -4.38 -1.77
N TYR A 142 9.13 -4.84 -2.96
CA TYR A 142 8.97 -6.28 -3.19
C TYR A 142 10.29 -7.04 -3.07
N GLN A 143 11.39 -6.48 -3.55
CA GLN A 143 12.72 -7.08 -3.39
C GLN A 143 13.10 -7.22 -1.91
N PHE A 144 12.87 -6.17 -1.10
CA PHE A 144 13.10 -6.24 0.34
C PHE A 144 12.15 -7.22 1.02
N ALA A 145 10.86 -7.22 0.66
CA ALA A 145 9.89 -8.16 1.19
C ALA A 145 10.28 -9.61 0.91
N SER A 146 10.74 -9.90 -0.31
CA SER A 146 11.28 -11.21 -0.69
C SER A 146 12.46 -11.61 0.21
N ALA A 147 13.47 -10.74 0.35
CA ALA A 147 14.64 -11.03 1.19
C ALA A 147 14.30 -11.29 2.67
N TYR A 148 13.29 -10.58 3.22
CA TYR A 148 12.82 -10.86 4.58
C TYR A 148 11.95 -12.13 4.64
N ALA A 149 11.14 -12.40 3.62
CA ALA A 149 10.34 -13.62 3.53
C ALA A 149 11.22 -14.88 3.49
N GLU A 150 12.30 -14.87 2.71
CA GLU A 150 13.28 -15.96 2.68
C GLU A 150 13.89 -16.23 4.06
N ARG A 151 14.21 -15.18 4.81
CA ARG A 151 14.76 -15.30 6.16
C ARG A 151 13.75 -15.83 7.17
N LEU A 152 12.46 -15.53 6.99
CA LEU A 152 11.39 -15.91 7.90
C LEU A 152 10.85 -17.32 7.64
N PHE A 153 10.70 -17.67 6.37
CA PHE A 153 9.97 -18.87 5.93
C PHE A 153 10.89 -19.90 5.25
N GLY A 154 12.17 -19.55 5.03
CA GLY A 154 13.14 -20.40 4.35
C GLY A 154 13.36 -19.99 2.89
N ARG A 155 14.49 -20.41 2.33
CA ARG A 155 14.78 -20.24 0.89
C ARG A 155 13.80 -21.06 0.06
N GLY A 156 13.28 -20.48 -1.02
CA GLY A 156 12.26 -21.12 -1.86
C GLY A 156 10.86 -21.16 -1.23
N ALA A 157 10.60 -20.32 -0.22
CA ALA A 157 9.23 -20.13 0.25
C ALA A 157 8.40 -19.50 -0.88
N ALA A 158 7.25 -20.10 -1.22
CA ALA A 158 6.41 -19.67 -2.35
C ALA A 158 6.11 -18.17 -2.31
N ILE A 159 5.83 -17.61 -1.13
CA ILE A 159 5.57 -16.17 -1.00
C ILE A 159 6.82 -15.31 -1.31
N ALA A 160 8.02 -15.77 -0.96
CA ALA A 160 9.26 -15.06 -1.29
C ALA A 160 9.52 -15.06 -2.80
N GLU A 161 9.22 -16.18 -3.48
CA GLU A 161 9.30 -16.30 -4.94
C GLU A 161 8.30 -15.39 -5.63
N VAL A 162 7.05 -15.32 -5.17
CA VAL A 162 6.05 -14.38 -5.69
C VAL A 162 6.51 -12.93 -5.56
N MET A 163 7.02 -12.53 -4.38
CA MET A 163 7.55 -11.17 -4.19
C MET A 163 8.74 -10.90 -5.12
N ASP A 164 9.62 -11.88 -5.34
CA ASP A 164 10.76 -11.75 -6.24
C ASP A 164 10.33 -11.59 -7.71
N LYS A 165 9.38 -12.42 -8.18
CA LYS A 165 8.79 -12.31 -9.54
C LYS A 165 8.11 -10.96 -9.73
N LEU A 166 7.30 -10.51 -8.77
CA LEU A 166 6.66 -9.20 -8.77
C LEU A 166 7.69 -8.06 -8.80
N SER A 167 8.81 -8.19 -8.08
CA SER A 167 9.89 -7.20 -8.13
C SER A 167 10.56 -7.14 -9.51
N ARG A 168 10.86 -8.29 -10.13
CA ARG A 168 11.57 -8.34 -11.42
C ARG A 168 10.70 -7.90 -12.58
N ASN A 169 9.42 -8.26 -12.56
CA ASN A 169 8.46 -8.04 -13.64
C ASN A 169 7.38 -7.03 -13.26
N PHE A 170 7.69 -6.09 -12.36
CA PHE A 170 6.72 -5.15 -11.81
C PHE A 170 5.94 -4.39 -12.89
N GLU A 171 6.63 -3.77 -13.86
CA GLU A 171 5.97 -3.01 -14.93
C GLU A 171 5.13 -3.87 -15.86
N ALA A 172 5.56 -5.11 -16.09
CA ALA A 172 4.79 -6.05 -16.88
C ALA A 172 3.47 -6.34 -16.17
N TYR A 173 3.52 -6.69 -14.89
CA TYR A 173 2.32 -7.01 -14.13
C TYR A 173 1.42 -5.80 -13.87
N THR A 174 1.95 -4.60 -13.64
CA THR A 174 1.12 -3.39 -13.53
C THR A 174 0.46 -3.05 -14.86
N ARG A 175 1.13 -3.25 -15.99
CA ARG A 175 0.52 -3.04 -17.32
C ARG A 175 -0.65 -4.00 -17.58
N VAL A 176 -0.53 -5.27 -17.16
CA VAL A 176 -1.68 -6.21 -17.21
C VAL A 176 -2.84 -5.66 -16.37
N MET A 177 -2.56 -5.17 -15.16
CA MET A 177 -3.60 -4.61 -14.29
C MET A 177 -4.24 -3.36 -14.87
N ILE A 178 -3.48 -2.49 -15.54
CA ILE A 178 -4.00 -1.29 -16.21
C ILE A 178 -4.94 -1.69 -17.35
N TRP A 179 -4.56 -2.70 -18.13
CA TRP A 179 -5.43 -3.26 -19.16
C TRP A 179 -6.72 -3.81 -18.56
N MET A 180 -6.61 -4.58 -17.49
CA MET A 180 -7.74 -5.13 -16.75
C MET A 180 -8.67 -4.03 -16.20
N SER A 181 -8.11 -2.95 -15.65
CA SER A 181 -8.91 -1.88 -15.03
C SER A 181 -9.73 -1.10 -16.06
N GLY A 182 -9.16 -0.88 -17.25
CA GLY A 182 -9.85 -0.23 -18.37
C GLY A 182 -10.90 -1.12 -19.04
N GLU A 183 -10.47 -2.29 -19.52
CA GLU A 183 -11.28 -3.13 -20.42
C GLU A 183 -12.24 -4.05 -19.68
N TYR A 184 -11.87 -4.54 -18.49
CA TYR A 184 -12.61 -5.62 -17.82
C TYR A 184 -13.35 -5.16 -16.56
N LEU A 185 -12.77 -4.21 -15.83
CA LEU A 185 -13.41 -3.63 -14.64
C LEU A 185 -14.26 -2.39 -14.99
N HIS A 186 -14.14 -1.86 -16.22
CA HIS A 186 -14.81 -0.65 -16.70
C HIS A 186 -14.67 0.56 -15.74
N LEU A 187 -13.62 0.60 -14.92
CA LEU A 187 -13.46 1.62 -13.88
C LEU A 187 -13.30 3.01 -14.51
N MET A 188 -12.64 3.08 -15.66
CA MET A 188 -12.43 4.33 -16.41
C MET A 188 -13.67 4.83 -17.15
N ASN A 189 -14.67 3.98 -17.40
CA ASN A 189 -15.92 4.36 -18.08
C ASN A 189 -17.04 4.74 -17.10
N GLN A 190 -16.91 4.41 -15.81
CA GLN A 190 -17.94 4.67 -14.79
C GLN A 190 -17.56 5.75 -13.78
N ILE A 191 -16.28 6.18 -13.75
CA ILE A 191 -15.81 7.26 -12.90
C ILE A 191 -15.36 8.38 -13.85
N SER A 192 -16.13 9.47 -13.93
CA SER A 192 -15.67 10.64 -14.68
C SER A 192 -14.38 11.19 -14.05
N SER A 193 -13.53 11.86 -14.83
CA SER A 193 -12.27 12.44 -14.33
C SER A 193 -12.47 13.34 -13.10
N GLY A 194 -13.64 13.97 -12.98
CA GLY A 194 -14.03 14.77 -11.81
C GLY A 194 -14.43 13.93 -10.58
N GLU A 195 -15.08 12.79 -10.78
CA GLU A 195 -15.42 11.85 -9.69
C GLU A 195 -14.18 11.11 -9.19
N MET A 196 -13.20 10.83 -10.06
CA MET A 196 -11.91 10.28 -9.66
C MET A 196 -11.13 11.28 -8.81
N TYR A 197 -11.08 12.54 -9.24
CA TYR A 197 -10.46 13.62 -8.46
C TYR A 197 -11.12 13.79 -7.09
N HIS A 198 -12.47 13.73 -7.00
CA HIS A 198 -13.16 13.81 -5.71
C HIS A 198 -12.97 12.56 -4.85
N LEU A 199 -12.91 11.36 -5.45
CA LEU A 199 -12.63 10.12 -4.72
C LEU A 199 -11.19 10.10 -4.19
N GLU A 200 -10.23 10.56 -4.99
CA GLU A 200 -8.83 10.76 -4.60
C GLU A 200 -8.75 11.79 -3.48
N GLN A 201 -9.42 12.93 -3.62
CA GLN A 201 -9.43 14.01 -2.62
C GLN A 201 -10.13 13.59 -1.32
N ASP A 202 -11.20 12.81 -1.39
CA ASP A 202 -11.90 12.27 -0.22
C ASP A 202 -11.06 11.17 0.44
N THR A 203 -10.47 10.25 -0.32
CA THR A 203 -9.61 9.18 0.22
C THR A 203 -8.33 9.75 0.83
N GLN A 204 -7.71 10.73 0.16
CA GLN A 204 -6.56 11.47 0.66
C GLN A 204 -6.96 12.31 1.88
N GLY A 205 -8.10 12.99 1.86
CA GLY A 205 -8.61 13.75 3.01
C GLY A 205 -8.93 12.86 4.21
N HIS A 206 -9.46 11.66 3.98
CA HIS A 206 -9.67 10.63 5.00
C HIS A 206 -8.35 10.08 5.52
N PHE A 207 -7.38 9.82 4.65
CA PHE A 207 -6.04 9.38 5.02
C PHE A 207 -5.32 10.45 5.82
N GLU A 208 -5.32 11.70 5.39
CA GLU A 208 -4.72 12.85 6.08
C GLU A 208 -5.37 13.09 7.44
N LYS A 209 -6.70 13.01 7.51
CA LYS A 209 -7.44 13.14 8.77
C LYS A 209 -7.12 11.99 9.72
N SER A 210 -7.12 10.75 9.23
CA SER A 210 -6.77 9.57 10.03
C SER A 210 -5.31 9.62 10.47
N HIS A 211 -4.39 9.99 9.58
CA HIS A 211 -2.96 10.10 9.86
C HIS A 211 -2.68 11.22 10.87
N LYS A 212 -3.39 12.34 10.76
CA LYS A 212 -3.35 13.44 11.75
C LYS A 212 -3.89 13.00 13.10
N THR A 213 -5.02 12.30 13.15
CA THR A 213 -5.57 11.74 14.40
C THR A 213 -4.60 10.75 15.04
N ASN A 214 -4.07 9.79 14.27
CA ASN A 214 -3.09 8.81 14.76
C ASN A 214 -1.80 9.49 15.27
N SER A 215 -1.37 10.57 14.61
CA SER A 215 -0.20 11.35 15.05
C SER A 215 -0.45 12.10 16.37
N TRP A 216 -1.68 12.57 16.61
CA TRP A 216 -2.09 13.16 17.88
C TRP A 216 -2.17 12.10 19.00
N ASP A 217 -2.75 10.94 18.72
CA ASP A 217 -2.84 9.85 19.68
C ASP A 217 -1.46 9.35 20.09
N ALA A 218 -0.55 9.15 19.13
CA ALA A 218 0.84 8.79 19.41
C ALA A 218 1.60 9.84 20.25
N LEU A 219 1.30 11.13 20.08
CA LEU A 219 1.85 12.19 20.93
C LEU A 219 1.30 12.10 22.36
N LEU A 220 0.00 11.91 22.50
CA LEU A 220 -0.68 11.83 23.80
C LEU A 220 -0.22 10.59 24.58
N ASP A 221 -0.12 9.44 23.91
CA ASP A 221 0.38 8.20 24.50
C ASP A 221 1.84 8.34 24.95
N GLY A 222 2.71 8.86 24.08
CA GLY A 222 4.11 9.13 24.43
C GLY A 222 4.25 10.14 25.58
N TYR A 223 3.32 11.09 25.70
CA TYR A 223 3.30 12.05 26.81
C TYR A 223 2.86 11.39 28.12
N VAL A 224 1.82 10.57 28.09
CA VAL A 224 1.34 9.80 29.25
C VAL A 224 2.43 8.84 29.72
N GLU A 225 3.06 8.11 28.81
CA GLU A 225 4.14 7.17 29.09
C GLU A 225 5.36 7.88 29.69
N TRP A 226 5.77 9.03 29.13
CA TRP A 226 6.84 9.84 29.70
C TRP A 226 6.49 10.35 31.10
N ARG A 227 5.26 10.80 31.33
CA ARG A 227 4.81 11.26 32.65
C ARG A 227 4.79 10.14 33.69
N GLN A 228 4.53 8.90 33.28
CA GLN A 228 4.56 7.75 34.19
C GLN A 228 5.99 7.28 34.48
N THR A 229 6.84 7.21 33.46
CA THR A 229 8.16 6.56 33.56
C THR A 229 9.31 7.53 33.82
N HIS A 230 9.18 8.79 33.40
CA HIS A 230 10.24 9.81 33.35
C HIS A 230 11.55 9.29 32.72
N SER A 231 11.45 8.29 31.83
CA SER A 231 12.62 7.67 31.23
C SER A 231 13.13 8.47 30.04
N LYS A 232 14.42 8.34 29.73
CA LYS A 232 15.01 8.92 28.52
C LYS A 232 14.50 8.28 27.23
N GLU A 233 13.97 7.06 27.31
CA GLU A 233 13.43 6.32 26.17
C GLU A 233 12.03 6.82 25.80
N SER A 234 11.14 6.98 26.79
CA SER A 234 9.82 7.60 26.62
C SER A 234 9.92 9.07 26.21
N LEU A 235 10.92 9.81 26.70
CA LEU A 235 11.21 11.17 26.23
C LEU A 235 11.61 11.22 24.74
N ARG A 236 12.39 10.23 24.26
CA ARG A 236 12.73 10.11 22.83
C ARG A 236 11.52 9.72 21.99
N GLY A 237 10.65 8.84 22.49
CA GLY A 237 9.38 8.47 21.87
C GLY A 237 8.48 9.69 21.69
N LEU A 238 8.28 10.47 22.74
CA LEU A 238 7.54 11.74 22.71
C LEU A 238 8.14 12.75 21.71
N ALA A 239 9.47 12.91 21.68
CA ALA A 239 10.16 13.79 20.75
C ALA A 239 10.04 13.33 19.28
N ARG A 240 9.86 12.03 19.03
CA ARG A 240 9.59 11.50 17.70
C ARG A 240 8.15 11.79 17.30
N ALA A 241 7.18 11.47 18.14
CA ALA A 241 5.77 11.76 17.89
C ALA A 241 5.51 13.27 17.67
N ALA A 242 6.18 14.14 18.44
CA ALA A 242 6.10 15.59 18.25
C ALA A 242 6.67 16.09 16.91
N ARG A 243 7.72 15.44 16.38
CA ARG A 243 8.28 15.77 15.08
C ARG A 243 7.38 15.30 13.95
N GLU A 244 6.80 14.11 14.06
CA GLU A 244 5.85 13.61 13.07
C GLU A 244 4.58 14.46 13.06
N LEU A 245 4.04 14.82 14.22
CA LEU A 245 2.87 15.69 14.28
C LEU A 245 3.17 17.10 13.72
N ARG A 246 4.36 17.66 13.94
CA ARG A 246 4.75 18.95 13.34
C ARG A 246 4.88 18.88 11.81
N ARG A 247 5.16 17.71 11.25
CA ARG A 247 5.20 17.51 9.79
C ARG A 247 3.81 17.43 9.19
N VAL A 248 2.87 16.78 9.89
CA VAL A 248 1.47 16.64 9.46
C VAL A 248 0.66 17.91 9.74
N ASP A 249 0.99 18.62 10.81
CA ASP A 249 0.40 19.90 11.20
C ASP A 249 1.51 20.92 11.46
N PRO A 250 1.89 21.73 10.45
CA PRO A 250 2.93 22.74 10.61
C PRO A 250 2.61 23.81 11.67
N SER A 251 1.33 23.98 12.04
CA SER A 251 0.91 24.89 13.10
C SER A 251 1.18 24.34 14.50
N PHE A 252 1.45 23.03 14.61
CA PHE A 252 1.76 22.39 15.88
C PHE A 252 3.10 22.89 16.44
N SER A 253 3.03 23.37 17.69
CA SER A 253 4.19 23.76 18.48
C SER A 253 4.22 22.95 19.77
N LEU A 254 5.28 22.17 19.95
CA LEU A 254 5.52 21.44 21.20
C LEU A 254 5.52 22.40 22.39
N LYS A 255 6.02 23.63 22.23
CA LYS A 255 6.00 24.68 23.27
C LYS A 255 4.56 25.09 23.65
N ALA A 256 3.69 25.30 22.66
CA ALA A 256 2.29 25.68 22.91
C ALA A 256 1.48 24.52 23.52
N PHE A 257 1.74 23.28 23.09
CA PHE A 257 1.17 22.07 23.68
C PHE A 257 1.52 21.97 25.18
N ARG A 258 2.79 22.18 25.50
CA ARG A 258 3.33 22.21 26.88
C ARG A 258 2.65 23.27 27.75
N GLU A 259 2.40 24.46 27.22
CA GLU A 259 1.76 25.58 27.93
C GLU A 259 0.27 25.32 28.19
N ARG A 260 -0.43 24.72 27.21
CA ARG A 260 -1.87 24.43 27.29
C ARG A 260 -2.21 23.29 28.27
N TRP A 261 -1.30 22.34 28.47
CA TRP A 261 -1.51 21.17 29.34
C TRP A 261 -0.79 21.26 30.70
N SER A 262 -0.39 22.47 31.13
CA SER A 262 0.12 22.81 32.47
C SER A 262 1.36 22.02 32.93
N LEU A 263 2.53 22.39 32.44
CA LEU A 263 3.80 21.92 33.00
C LEU A 263 4.20 22.78 34.20
N SER A 264 4.41 22.11 35.34
CA SER A 264 5.16 22.67 36.45
C SER A 264 6.58 23.02 35.97
N LYS A 265 7.15 24.12 36.48
CA LYS A 265 8.48 24.66 36.13
C LYS A 265 9.67 23.71 36.33
N ARG A 266 9.46 22.44 36.71
CA ARG A 266 10.50 21.45 37.01
C ARG A 266 10.95 20.57 35.84
N ASP A 267 10.37 20.73 34.65
CA ASP A 267 10.72 19.87 33.49
C ASP A 267 11.72 20.56 32.54
N ASP A 268 12.98 20.64 33.02
CA ASP A 268 14.11 21.23 32.28
C ASP A 268 14.60 20.34 31.11
N GLU A 269 14.36 19.04 31.12
CA GLU A 269 14.79 18.14 30.02
C GLU A 269 13.99 18.36 28.72
N LEU A 270 12.71 18.72 28.81
CA LEU A 270 11.88 19.03 27.64
C LEU A 270 12.24 20.37 26.98
N ARG A 271 12.90 21.30 27.69
CA ARG A 271 13.34 22.59 27.11
C ARG A 271 14.41 22.42 26.05
N ARG A 272 15.23 21.37 26.15
CA ARG A 272 16.31 21.06 25.19
C ARG A 272 15.82 20.48 23.86
N LEU A 273 14.56 20.03 23.80
CA LEU A 273 13.95 19.46 22.59
C LEU A 273 13.15 20.49 21.77
N SER A 274 12.92 21.68 22.33
CA SER A 274 12.13 22.77 21.72
C SER A 274 12.98 23.92 21.17
N ALA A 275 14.31 23.85 21.30
CA ALA A 275 15.26 24.71 20.61
C ALA A 275 15.63 24.07 19.26
#